data_AF-A0A1F8U8T5-F1
#
_entry.id   AF-A0A1F8U8T5-F1
#
_cell.length_a   1.000
_cell.length_b   1.000
_cell.length_c   1.000
_cell.angle_alpha   90.00
_cell.angle_beta   90.00
_cell.angle_gamma   90.00
#
_symmetry.space_group_name_H-M   'P 1'
#
loop_
_entity.id
_entity.type
_entity.pdbx_description
1 polymer ?
#
loop_
_entity_poly.entity_id
_entity_poly.type
_entity_poly.pdbx_seq_one_letter_code
_entity_poly.pdbx_strand_id
1 'polypeptide(L)' 'MENKEFDNLIDSTWALIGHERVATEDMAKGMFSPEMVDRYPVLKDRIKIFKEIGINQNK' A
#
# COMPACT_ATOMS: atom_id res chain seq x y z
N MET A 1 3.69 4.29 -24.58
CA MET A 1 2.73 3.19 -24.42
C MET A 1 2.95 2.65 -23.01
N GLU A 2 2.05 2.94 -22.07
CA GLU A 2 2.14 2.33 -20.74
C GLU A 2 1.94 0.83 -20.91
N ASN A 3 2.94 0.05 -20.51
CA ASN A 3 2.88 -1.39 -20.66
C ASN A 3 2.08 -1.95 -19.48
N LYS A 4 0.82 -2.31 -19.73
CA LYS A 4 -0.13 -2.80 -18.71
C LYS A 4 0.40 -3.98 -17.88
N GLU A 5 1.36 -4.71 -18.43
CA GLU A 5 2.08 -5.79 -17.74
C GLU A 5 2.83 -5.32 -16.48
N PHE A 6 3.21 -4.03 -16.41
CA PHE A 6 3.88 -3.45 -15.26
C PHE A 6 2.94 -2.81 -14.23
N ASP A 7 1.63 -2.73 -14.49
CA ASP A 7 0.68 -2.06 -13.60
C ASP A 7 0.74 -2.64 -12.17
N ASN A 8 0.83 -3.97 -12.06
CA ASN A 8 0.95 -4.64 -10.77
C ASN A 8 2.25 -4.27 -10.02
N LEU A 9 3.34 -4.04 -10.75
CA LEU A 9 4.63 -3.65 -10.17
C LEU A 9 4.60 -2.20 -9.71
N ILE A 10 4.01 -1.31 -10.50
CA ILE A 10 3.81 0.10 -10.14
C ILE A 10 2.92 0.21 -8.90
N ASP A 11 1.80 -0.53 -8.88
CA ASP A 11 0.85 -0.53 -7.77
C ASP A 11 1.48 -1.08 -6.48
N SER A 12 2.19 -2.21 -6.60
CA SER A 12 2.87 -2.82 -5.46
C SER A 12 3.98 -1.92 -4.92
N THR A 13 4.73 -1.24 -5.80
CA THR A 13 5.79 -0.30 -5.39
C THR A 13 5.22 0.86 -4.58
N TRP A 14 4.15 1.50 -5.09
CA TRP A 14 3.51 2.59 -4.35
C TRP A 14 2.89 2.12 -3.03
N ALA A 15 2.29 0.93 -3.02
CA ALA A 15 1.76 0.33 -1.80
C ALA A 15 2.86 0.06 -0.76
N LEU A 16 4.03 -0.42 -1.18
CA LEU A 16 5.17 -0.62 -0.27
C LEU A 16 5.71 0.70 0.28
N ILE A 17 5.78 1.75 -0.53
CA ILE A 17 6.15 3.10 -0.05
C ILE A 17 5.15 3.61 0.99
N GLY A 18 3.84 3.47 0.73
CA GLY A 18 2.81 3.83 1.70
C GLY A 18 2.91 3.00 2.98
N HIS A 19 3.20 1.70 2.85
CA HIS A 19 3.38 0.80 3.99
C HIS A 19 4.53 1.24 4.89
N GLU A 20 5.70 1.49 4.31
CA GLU A 20 6.90 1.91 5.05
C GLU A 20 6.62 3.17 5.87
N ARG A 21 5.97 4.16 5.25
CA ARG A 21 5.59 5.42 5.92
C ARG A 21 4.67 5.19 7.12
N VAL A 22 3.55 4.50 6.90
CA VAL A 22 2.58 4.23 7.97
C VAL A 22 3.21 3.40 9.07
N ALA A 23 4.01 2.39 8.72
CA ALA A 23 4.68 1.52 9.69
C ALA A 23 5.78 2.24 10.47
N THR A 24 6.41 3.28 9.89
CA THR A 24 7.37 4.16 10.59
C THR A 24 6.68 4.97 11.67
N GLU A 25 5.46 5.47 11.42
CA GLU A 25 4.68 6.21 12.42
C GLU A 25 4.08 5.26 13.47
N ASP A 26 3.54 4.13 13.04
CA ASP A 26 2.91 3.12 13.90
C ASP A 26 2.92 1.74 13.23
N MET A 27 3.74 0.84 13.77
CA MET A 27 3.86 -0.53 13.27
C MET A 27 2.53 -1.30 13.27
N ALA A 28 1.60 -0.97 14.19
CA ALA A 28 0.28 -1.60 14.24
C ALA A 28 -0.59 -1.24 13.03
N LYS A 29 -0.26 -0.19 12.29
CA LYS A 29 -1.00 0.25 11.11
C LYS A 29 -0.37 -0.19 9.78
N GLY A 30 0.72 -0.97 9.81
CA GLY A 30 1.34 -1.49 8.60
C GLY A 30 0.40 -2.38 7.77
N MET A 31 0.63 -2.49 6.45
CA MET A 31 -0.24 -3.21 5.51
C MET A 31 -0.52 -4.66 5.89
N PHE A 32 0.42 -5.29 6.58
CA PHE A 32 0.35 -6.70 6.99
C PHE A 32 0.15 -6.87 8.49
N SER A 33 -0.13 -5.80 9.23
CA SER A 33 -0.39 -5.89 10.67
C SER A 33 -1.69 -6.66 10.94
N PRO A 34 -1.82 -7.30 12.12
CA PRO A 34 -3.07 -7.95 12.51
C PRO A 34 -4.29 -7.03 12.43
N GLU A 35 -4.15 -5.75 12.85
CA GLU A 35 -5.23 -4.76 12.78
C GLU A 35 -5.68 -4.52 11.34
N MET A 36 -4.73 -4.33 10.41
CA MET A 36 -5.05 -4.02 9.02
C MET A 36 -5.55 -5.24 8.26
N VAL A 37 -5.08 -6.44 8.60
CA VAL A 37 -5.59 -7.70 8.07
C VAL A 37 -7.02 -7.96 8.55
N ASP A 38 -7.35 -7.65 9.81
CA ASP A 38 -8.71 -7.78 10.32
C ASP A 38 -9.67 -6.74 9.70
N ARG A 39 -9.24 -5.47 9.64
CA ARG A 39 -10.04 -4.37 9.08
C ARG A 39 -10.26 -4.48 7.57
N TYR A 40 -9.24 -4.95 6.84
CA TYR A 40 -9.26 -5.07 5.38
C TYR A 40 -8.73 -6.44 4.98
N PRO A 41 -9.52 -7.53 5.07
CA PRO A 41 -9.03 -8.90 4.89
C PRO A 41 -8.49 -9.18 3.48
N VAL A 42 -9.00 -8.50 2.46
CA VAL A 42 -8.58 -8.67 1.07
C VAL A 42 -7.28 -7.90 0.82
N LEU A 43 -6.22 -8.63 0.43
CA LEU A 43 -4.91 -8.03 0.14
C LEU A 43 -4.97 -6.93 -0.93
N LYS A 44 -5.79 -7.13 -1.97
CA LYS A 44 -5.94 -6.15 -3.05
C LYS A 44 -6.49 -4.81 -2.56
N ASP A 45 -7.37 -4.82 -1.57
CA ASP A 45 -7.92 -3.59 -0.98
C ASP A 45 -6.84 -2.86 -0.18
N ARG A 46 -6.02 -3.60 0.57
CA ARG A 46 -4.87 -3.04 1.27
C ARG A 46 -3.86 -2.43 0.27
N ILE A 47 -3.50 -3.15 -0.80
CA ILE A 47 -2.62 -2.62 -1.85
C ILE A 47 -3.16 -1.28 -2.39
N LYS A 48 -4.46 -1.18 -2.65
CA LYS A 48 -5.08 0.06 -3.13
C LYS A 48 -4.95 1.20 -2.10
N ILE A 49 -5.31 0.96 -0.85
CA ILE A 49 -5.24 1.97 0.23
C ILE A 49 -3.80 2.48 0.40
N PHE A 50 -2.84 1.57 0.52
CA PHE A 50 -1.45 1.95 0.74
C PHE A 50 -0.81 2.58 -0.50
N LYS A 51 -1.24 2.20 -1.72
CA LYS A 51 -0.86 2.89 -2.96
C LYS A 51 -1.29 4.36 -2.93
N GLU A 52 -2.53 4.64 -2.54
CA GLU A 52 -3.04 6.02 -2.43
C GLU A 52 -2.23 6.84 -1.42
N ILE A 53 -1.89 6.25 -0.26
CA ILE A 53 -1.00 6.87 0.74
C ILE A 53 0.39 7.16 0.15
N GLY A 54 0.96 6.19 -0.58
CA GLY A 54 2.25 6.34 -1.25
C GLY A 54 2.26 7.48 -2.27
N ILE A 55 1.21 7.60 -3.08
CA ILE A 55 1.07 8.62 -4.14
C ILE A 55 0.79 10.01 -3.57
N ASN A 56 -0.14 10.15 -2.63
CA ASN A 56 -0.66 11.45 -2.18
C ASN A 56 0.38 12.32 -1.45
N GLN A 57 1.48 11.72 -0.99
CA GLN A 57 2.58 12.41 -0.30
C GLN A 57 3.81 12.63 -1.20
N ASN A 58 3.69 12.36 -2.51
CA ASN A 58 4.70 12.70 -3.53
C ASN A 58 4.23 13.81 -4.49
N LYS A 59 3.14 14.48 -4.15
CA LYS A 59 2.67 15.74 -4.77
C LYS A 59 2.86 16.86 -3.77
#